data_AF-A0A813GK50-F1
#
_entry.id   AF-A0A813GK50-F1
#
_cell.length_a   1.000
_cell.length_b   1.000
_cell.length_c   1.000
_cell.angle_alpha   90.00
_cell.angle_beta   90.00
_cell.angle_gamma   90.00
#
_symmetry.space_group_name_H-M   'P 1'
#
loop_
_entity.id
_entity.type
_entity.pdbx_description
1 polymer ?
#
loop_
_entity_poly.entity_id
_entity_poly.type
_entity_poly.pdbx_seq_one_letter_code
_entity_poly.pdbx_strand_id
1 'polypeptide(L)'
;MSAPRSLVLTASVLLSCGALFSAFVPSPLARSVVSAPVIALPTAALSAAALVTPTIAYADDSSVWIPALSAVGAGFAIGLAAIGSGVGQGIASGRCIDGISRQPEVADDLRGVLLLSLAFMESLTIYGLVIALVLLFANPLIK
;
A
#
# COMPACT_ATOMS: atom_id res chain seq x y z
N MET A 1 -16.51 -3.44 -30.73
CA MET A 1 -16.54 -4.45 -29.64
C MET A 1 -16.17 -3.74 -28.34
N SER A 2 -17.16 -3.35 -27.55
CA SER A 2 -16.97 -2.55 -26.33
C SER A 2 -16.54 -3.45 -25.17
N ALA A 3 -15.27 -3.41 -24.78
CA ALA A 3 -14.80 -4.10 -23.58
C ALA A 3 -15.61 -3.62 -22.35
N PRO A 4 -16.04 -4.52 -21.46
CA PRO A 4 -16.82 -4.13 -20.28
C PRO A 4 -15.96 -3.23 -19.40
N ARG A 5 -16.50 -2.06 -19.02
CA ARG A 5 -15.82 -1.02 -18.22
C ARG A 5 -15.09 -1.55 -16.96
N SER A 6 -15.54 -2.68 -16.43
CA SER A 6 -14.90 -3.39 -15.31
C SER A 6 -13.49 -3.89 -15.63
N LEU A 7 -13.23 -4.36 -16.86
CA LEU A 7 -11.93 -4.89 -17.25
C LEU A 7 -10.87 -3.77 -17.35
N VAL A 8 -11.32 -2.59 -17.80
CA VAL A 8 -10.48 -1.39 -17.90
C VAL A 8 -10.09 -0.87 -16.51
N LEU A 9 -11.02 -0.88 -15.55
CA LEU A 9 -10.74 -0.49 -14.17
C LEU A 9 -9.74 -1.45 -13.50
N THR A 10 -9.93 -2.76 -13.67
CA THR A 10 -9.01 -3.76 -13.09
C THR A 10 -7.61 -3.65 -13.70
N ALA A 11 -7.50 -3.42 -15.01
CA ALA A 11 -6.22 -3.19 -15.67
C ALA A 11 -5.53 -1.91 -15.17
N SER A 12 -6.27 -0.82 -14.93
CA SER A 12 -5.70 0.42 -14.40
C SER A 12 -5.17 0.28 -12.97
N VAL A 13 -5.83 -0.52 -12.12
CA VAL A 13 -5.39 -0.80 -10.74
C VAL A 13 -4.13 -1.67 -10.73
N LEU A 14 -4.04 -2.65 -11.65
CA LEU A 14 -2.83 -3.47 -11.79
C LEU A 14 -1.64 -2.64 -12.30
N LEU A 15 -1.88 -1.72 -13.23
CA LEU A 15 -0.83 -0.84 -13.77
C LEU A 15 -0.35 0.19 -12.72
N SER A 16 -1.25 0.73 -11.90
CA SER A 16 -0.87 1.65 -10.81
C SER A 16 -0.11 0.95 -9.69
N CYS A 17 -0.42 -0.32 -9.43
CA CYS A 17 0.33 -1.15 -8.47
C CYS A 17 1.79 -1.38 -8.93
N GLY A 18 2.02 -1.53 -10.24
CA GLY A 18 3.37 -1.66 -10.81
C GLY A 18 4.24 -0.42 -10.65
N ALA A 19 3.63 0.77 -10.64
CA ALA A 19 4.35 2.04 -10.47
C ALA A 19 4.77 2.33 -9.01
N LEU A 20 4.19 1.65 -8.03
CA LEU A 20 4.59 1.78 -6.62
C LEU A 20 5.93 1.10 -6.30
N PHE A 21 6.35 0.15 -7.14
CA PHE A 21 7.67 -0.49 -7.01
C PHE A 21 8.83 0.42 -7.46
N SER A 22 8.59 1.43 -8.30
CA SER A 22 9.65 2.33 -8.78
C SER A 22 9.88 3.57 -7.90
N ALA A 23 9.06 3.78 -6.87
CA ALA A 23 9.24 4.82 -5.85
C ALA A 23 10.22 4.41 -4.73
N PHE A 24 10.88 3.26 -4.86
CA PHE A 24 11.91 2.79 -3.94
C PHE A 24 13.14 3.72 -4.02
N VAL A 25 13.18 4.74 -3.16
CA VAL A 25 14.36 5.57 -2.92
C VAL A 25 15.37 4.71 -2.15
N PRO A 26 16.54 4.38 -2.72
CA PRO A 26 17.55 3.60 -2.02
C PRO A 26 18.14 4.42 -0.86
N SER A 27 18.25 3.82 0.33
CA SER A 27 18.97 4.42 1.46
C SER A 27 20.45 4.69 1.11
N PRO A 28 21.05 5.83 1.52
CA PRO A 28 22.46 6.08 1.29
C PRO A 28 23.32 5.11 2.12
N LEU A 29 23.95 4.14 1.43
CA LEU A 29 24.85 3.14 2.00
C LEU A 29 26.22 3.75 2.30
N ALA A 30 26.68 3.63 3.55
CA ALA A 30 28.11 3.64 3.87
C ALA A 30 28.75 2.41 3.21
N ARG A 31 29.66 2.64 2.26
CA ARG A 31 30.15 1.64 1.31
C ARG A 31 31.32 0.84 1.90
N SER A 32 31.11 -0.43 2.26
CA SER A 32 32.20 -1.42 2.35
C SER A 32 32.30 -2.17 1.02
N VAL A 33 33.37 -1.91 0.26
CA VAL A 33 33.61 -2.59 -1.03
C VAL A 33 34.12 -4.00 -0.75
N VAL A 34 33.29 -5.02 -1.01
CA VAL A 34 33.75 -6.40 -1.18
C VAL A 34 33.50 -6.79 -2.63
N SER A 35 34.58 -6.99 -3.37
CA SER A 35 34.54 -7.47 -4.76
C SER A 35 34.35 -8.99 -4.78
N ALA A 36 33.16 -9.47 -5.10
CA ALA A 36 32.92 -10.89 -5.38
C ALA A 36 32.89 -11.15 -6.91
N PRO A 37 33.44 -12.28 -7.38
CA PRO A 37 33.53 -12.58 -8.82
C PRO A 37 32.17 -13.01 -9.37
N VAL A 38 31.83 -12.49 -10.55
CA VAL A 38 30.55 -12.76 -11.24
C VAL A 38 30.64 -14.09 -11.99
N ILE A 39 29.93 -15.11 -11.51
CA ILE A 39 29.68 -16.36 -12.24
C ILE A 39 28.25 -16.30 -12.78
N ALA A 40 28.08 -16.45 -14.09
CA ALA A 40 26.78 -16.40 -14.77
C ALA A 40 25.94 -17.65 -14.42
N LEU A 41 25.05 -17.53 -13.43
CA LEU A 41 24.09 -18.57 -13.04
C LEU A 41 22.75 -18.41 -13.81
N PRO A 42 22.12 -19.50 -14.30
CA PRO A 42 20.86 -19.44 -15.04
C PRO A 42 19.69 -18.88 -14.20
N THR A 43 18.74 -18.20 -14.86
CA THR A 43 17.60 -17.47 -14.26
C THR A 43 16.68 -18.32 -13.37
N ALA A 44 16.59 -19.63 -13.61
CA ALA A 44 15.87 -20.55 -12.74
C ALA A 44 16.55 -20.74 -11.37
N ALA A 45 17.89 -20.73 -11.34
CA ALA A 45 18.66 -20.78 -10.10
C ALA A 45 18.55 -19.48 -9.31
N LEU A 46 18.36 -18.33 -9.98
CA LEU A 46 18.04 -17.05 -9.33
C LEU A 46 16.68 -17.08 -8.62
N SER A 47 15.67 -17.71 -9.22
CA SER A 47 14.32 -17.82 -8.62
C SER A 47 14.29 -18.82 -7.45
N ALA A 48 15.00 -19.94 -7.57
CA ALA A 48 15.17 -20.88 -6.47
C ALA A 48 15.98 -20.26 -5.31
N ALA A 49 17.06 -19.52 -5.63
CA ALA A 49 17.79 -18.73 -4.65
C ALA A 49 16.88 -17.70 -4.01
N ALA A 50 16.06 -16.94 -4.75
CA ALA A 50 15.16 -15.94 -4.17
C ALA A 50 14.14 -16.52 -3.17
N LEU A 51 13.69 -17.77 -3.37
CA LEU A 51 12.79 -18.47 -2.44
C LEU A 51 13.52 -19.09 -1.23
N VAL A 52 14.81 -19.38 -1.35
CA VAL A 52 15.64 -19.98 -0.27
C VAL A 52 16.49 -18.93 0.47
N THR A 53 16.70 -17.75 -0.11
CA THR A 53 17.46 -16.65 0.52
C THR A 53 16.87 -16.22 1.88
N PRO A 54 15.54 -16.26 2.16
CA PRO A 54 15.08 -15.88 3.50
C PRO A 54 15.52 -16.85 4.61
N THR A 55 16.01 -18.07 4.30
CA THR A 55 16.38 -19.06 5.34
C THR A 55 17.87 -19.09 5.70
N ILE A 56 18.75 -18.39 4.96
CA ILE A 56 20.20 -18.32 5.28
C ILE A 56 20.56 -17.13 6.17
N ALA A 57 19.66 -16.14 6.31
CA ALA A 57 19.94 -14.88 7.01
C ALA A 57 19.50 -14.85 8.50
N TYR A 58 19.49 -15.98 9.18
CA TYR A 58 19.05 -16.09 10.59
C TYR A 58 20.14 -15.74 11.64
N ALA A 59 21.24 -15.06 11.30
CA ALA A 59 22.29 -14.84 12.30
C ALA A 59 23.19 -13.61 12.05
N ASP A 60 22.63 -12.45 11.72
CA ASP A 60 23.43 -11.22 11.80
C ASP A 60 22.58 -10.06 12.32
N ASP A 61 23.09 -9.37 13.34
CA ASP A 61 22.45 -8.27 14.09
C ASP A 61 22.14 -7.03 13.21
N SER A 62 22.47 -7.08 11.91
CA SER A 62 22.18 -6.07 10.89
C SER A 62 21.33 -6.60 9.73
N SER A 63 20.24 -7.32 10.03
CA SER A 63 19.31 -7.83 9.02
C SER A 63 18.61 -6.72 8.24
N VAL A 64 19.19 -6.28 7.12
CA VAL A 64 18.63 -5.27 6.18
C VAL A 64 17.25 -5.67 5.64
N TRP A 65 16.94 -6.96 5.64
CA TRP A 65 15.68 -7.48 5.15
C TRP A 65 14.48 -7.08 6.03
N ILE A 66 14.62 -6.97 7.35
CA ILE A 66 13.52 -6.60 8.25
C ILE A 66 13.03 -5.16 8.00
N PRO A 67 13.91 -4.12 7.98
CA PRO A 67 13.50 -2.76 7.62
C PRO A 67 12.92 -2.67 6.21
N ALA A 68 13.51 -3.37 5.23
CA ALA A 68 13.05 -3.34 3.84
C ALA A 68 11.63 -3.89 3.70
N LEU A 69 11.36 -5.07 4.27
CA LEU A 69 10.02 -5.68 4.28
C LEU A 69 9.02 -4.85 5.09
N SER A 70 9.46 -4.21 6.17
CA SER A 70 8.61 -3.34 6.99
C SER A 70 8.20 -2.07 6.24
N ALA A 71 9.08 -1.47 5.44
CA ALA A 71 8.77 -0.32 4.60
C ALA A 71 7.76 -0.68 3.50
N VAL A 72 7.92 -1.85 2.87
CA VAL A 72 6.95 -2.37 1.89
C VAL A 72 5.60 -2.65 2.57
N GLY A 73 5.60 -3.30 3.74
CA GLY A 73 4.39 -3.56 4.52
C GLY A 73 3.65 -2.29 4.92
N ALA A 74 4.38 -1.24 5.32
CA ALA A 74 3.82 0.07 5.65
C ALA A 74 3.11 0.70 4.45
N GLY A 75 3.73 0.66 3.26
CA GLY A 75 3.13 1.17 2.02
C GLY A 75 1.84 0.43 1.64
N PHE A 76 1.82 -0.91 1.75
CA PHE A 76 0.61 -1.68 1.49
C PHE A 76 -0.50 -1.44 2.50
N ALA A 77 -0.18 -1.32 3.80
CA ALA A 77 -1.16 -1.10 4.85
C ALA A 77 -1.95 0.19 4.62
N ILE A 78 -1.28 1.32 4.37
CA ILE A 78 -1.96 2.59 4.10
C ILE A 78 -2.54 2.64 2.69
N GLY A 79 -1.85 2.09 1.68
CA GLY A 79 -2.31 2.12 0.30
C GLY A 79 -3.64 1.39 0.11
N LEU A 80 -3.78 0.19 0.66
CA LEU A 80 -5.02 -0.58 0.56
C LEU A 80 -6.15 0.07 1.38
N ALA A 81 -5.84 0.60 2.57
CA ALA A 81 -6.83 1.28 3.39
C ALA A 81 -7.38 2.54 2.69
N ALA A 82 -6.49 3.36 2.12
CA ALA A 82 -6.85 4.59 1.41
C ALA A 82 -7.66 4.33 0.12
N ILE A 83 -7.37 3.23 -0.60
CA ILE A 83 -8.19 2.84 -1.77
C ILE A 83 -9.61 2.50 -1.32
N GLY A 84 -9.75 1.75 -0.22
CA GLY A 84 -11.05 1.37 0.34
C GLY A 84 -11.89 2.58 0.74
N SER A 85 -11.32 3.51 1.51
CA SER A 85 -12.03 4.72 1.92
C SER A 85 -12.31 5.64 0.74
N GLY A 86 -11.32 5.92 -0.11
CA GLY A 86 -11.48 6.86 -1.22
C GLY A 86 -12.61 6.48 -2.18
N VAL A 87 -12.73 5.18 -2.51
CA VAL A 87 -13.83 4.69 -3.34
C VAL A 87 -15.18 4.78 -2.61
N GLY A 88 -15.23 4.38 -1.34
CA GLY A 88 -16.46 4.45 -0.54
C GLY A 88 -16.97 5.88 -0.36
N GLN A 89 -16.08 6.82 -0.05
CA GLN A 89 -16.38 8.23 0.16
C GLN A 89 -16.88 8.89 -1.14
N GLY A 90 -16.26 8.58 -2.29
CA GLY A 90 -16.70 9.08 -3.59
C GLY A 90 -18.13 8.64 -3.94
N ILE A 91 -18.46 7.37 -3.71
CA ILE A 91 -19.81 6.84 -3.96
C ILE A 91 -20.82 7.44 -2.99
N ALA A 92 -20.51 7.47 -1.69
CA ALA A 92 -21.40 8.01 -0.67
C ALA A 92 -21.69 9.51 -0.90
N SER A 93 -20.66 10.29 -1.21
CA SER A 93 -20.80 11.72 -1.52
C SER A 93 -21.64 11.95 -2.77
N GLY A 94 -21.41 11.17 -3.85
CA GLY A 94 -22.22 11.27 -5.08
C GLY A 94 -23.70 11.00 -4.82
N ARG A 95 -24.02 9.94 -4.05
CA ARG A 95 -25.41 9.62 -3.67
C ARG A 95 -26.05 10.68 -2.78
N CYS A 96 -25.27 11.30 -1.89
CA CYS A 96 -25.75 12.39 -1.06
C CYS A 96 -26.10 13.61 -1.91
N ILE A 97 -25.24 14.00 -2.84
CA ILE A 97 -25.50 15.13 -3.76
C ILE A 97 -26.74 14.88 -4.61
N ASP A 98 -26.92 13.66 -5.15
CA ASP A 98 -28.13 13.28 -5.88
C ASP A 98 -29.40 13.39 -5.02
N GLY A 99 -29.30 12.99 -3.74
CA GLY A 99 -30.39 13.13 -2.76
C GLY A 99 -30.76 14.58 -2.49
N ILE A 100 -29.75 15.42 -2.22
CA ILE A 100 -29.91 16.87 -1.97
C ILE A 100 -30.51 17.57 -3.18
N SER A 101 -30.07 17.21 -4.39
CA SER A 101 -30.59 17.79 -5.64
C SER A 101 -32.09 17.52 -5.84
N ARG A 102 -32.56 16.34 -5.44
CA ARG A 102 -33.99 15.96 -5.54
C ARG A 102 -34.85 16.56 -4.43
N GLN A 103 -34.30 16.68 -3.23
CA GLN A 103 -35.00 17.17 -2.03
C GLN A 103 -34.08 18.11 -1.24
N PRO A 104 -34.03 19.41 -1.60
CA PRO A 104 -33.12 20.36 -0.94
C PRO A 104 -33.52 20.65 0.52
N GLU A 105 -34.78 20.40 0.88
CA GLU A 105 -35.33 20.57 2.23
C GLU A 105 -34.71 19.63 3.28
N VAL A 106 -34.22 18.45 2.87
CA VAL A 106 -33.55 17.48 3.77
C VAL A 106 -32.02 17.54 3.70
N ALA A 107 -31.47 18.61 3.13
CA ALA A 107 -30.04 18.68 2.82
C ALA A 107 -29.13 18.61 4.05
N ASP A 108 -29.53 19.26 5.15
CA ASP A 108 -28.71 19.27 6.37
C ASP A 108 -28.70 17.90 7.07
N ASP A 109 -29.82 17.19 7.10
CA ASP A 109 -29.89 15.83 7.63
C ASP A 109 -29.01 14.86 6.81
N LEU A 110 -29.07 14.96 5.47
CA LEU A 110 -28.24 14.14 4.57
C LEU A 110 -26.75 14.44 4.73
N ARG A 111 -26.37 15.71 4.91
CA ARG A 111 -24.97 16.11 5.19
C ARG A 111 -24.51 15.55 6.54
N GLY A 112 -25.36 15.56 7.56
CA GLY A 112 -25.05 14.98 8.87
C GLY A 112 -24.74 13.49 8.77
N VAL A 113 -25.62 12.71 8.12
CA VAL A 113 -25.42 11.27 7.91
C VAL A 113 -24.20 10.98 7.03
N LEU A 114 -23.97 11.80 5.99
CA LEU A 114 -22.78 11.69 5.15
C LEU A 114 -21.51 11.89 5.98
N LEU A 115 -21.40 12.98 6.74
CA LEU A 115 -20.20 13.27 7.53
C LEU A 115 -19.92 12.17 8.58
N LEU A 116 -20.94 11.65 9.24
CA LEU A 116 -20.79 10.51 10.15
C LEU A 116 -20.25 9.27 9.43
N SER A 117 -20.79 8.97 8.24
CA SER A 117 -20.32 7.84 7.42
C SER A 117 -18.88 8.03 6.94
N LEU A 118 -18.53 9.23 6.49
CA LEU A 118 -17.17 9.59 6.07
C LEU A 118 -16.18 9.47 7.24
N ALA A 119 -16.57 9.88 8.45
CA ALA A 119 -15.73 9.76 9.63
C ALA A 119 -15.41 8.30 9.99
N PHE A 120 -16.39 7.40 9.88
CA PHE A 120 -16.14 5.97 10.08
C PHE A 120 -15.24 5.37 9.01
N MET A 121 -15.40 5.75 7.74
CA MET A 121 -14.50 5.31 6.67
C MET A 121 -13.06 5.79 6.90
N GLU A 122 -12.89 7.05 7.29
CA GLU A 122 -11.56 7.62 7.61
C GLU A 122 -10.93 6.97 8.83
N SER A 123 -11.71 6.56 9.84
CA SER A 123 -11.15 5.89 11.02
C SER A 123 -10.41 4.59 10.66
N LEU A 124 -10.90 3.85 9.67
CA LEU A 124 -10.24 2.64 9.17
C LEU A 124 -8.97 2.98 8.38
N THR A 125 -8.98 4.06 7.61
CA THR A 125 -7.80 4.57 6.91
C THR A 125 -6.72 5.01 7.89
N ILE A 126 -7.11 5.67 8.98
CA ILE A 126 -6.20 6.04 10.06
C ILE A 126 -5.64 4.80 10.76
N TYR A 127 -6.38 3.70 10.90
CA TYR A 127 -5.78 2.45 11.42
C TYR A 127 -4.69 1.90 10.48
N GLY A 128 -4.90 1.96 9.17
CA GLY A 128 -3.85 1.64 8.19
C GLY A 128 -2.63 2.56 8.32
N LEU A 129 -2.86 3.86 8.51
CA LEU A 129 -1.80 4.85 8.74
C LEU A 129 -1.03 4.58 10.02
N VAL A 130 -1.72 4.26 11.12
CA VAL A 130 -1.10 3.95 12.42
C VAL A 130 -0.19 2.73 12.29
N ILE A 131 -0.65 1.66 11.63
CA ILE A 131 0.18 0.48 11.39
C ILE A 131 1.42 0.85 10.56
N ALA A 132 1.26 1.64 9.50
CA ALA A 132 2.37 2.11 8.69
C ALA A 132 3.39 2.92 9.51
N LEU A 133 2.93 3.85 10.34
CA LEU A 133 3.79 4.64 11.23
C LEU A 133 4.50 3.77 12.27
N VAL A 134 3.82 2.76 12.82
CA VAL A 134 4.44 1.81 13.75
C VAL A 134 5.55 1.02 13.07
N LEU A 135 5.32 0.50 11.86
CA LEU A 135 6.35 -0.25 11.11
C LEU A 135 7.55 0.60 10.72
N LEU A 136 7.37 1.90 10.50
CA LEU A 136 8.44 2.81 10.09
C LEU A 136 9.21 3.43 11.27
N PHE A 137 8.53 3.80 12.35
CA PHE A 137 9.13 4.59 13.44
C PHE A 137 9.17 3.88 14.79
N ALA A 138 8.36 2.85 15.00
CA ALA A 138 8.25 2.11 16.26
C ALA A 138 8.30 0.60 16.01
N ASN A 139 9.14 0.17 15.05
CA ASN A 139 9.10 -1.18 14.54
C ASN A 139 9.46 -2.20 15.64
N PRO A 140 8.53 -3.09 16.02
CA PRO A 140 8.79 -4.05 17.07
C PRO A 140 9.78 -5.15 16.67
N LEU A 141 10.06 -5.30 15.37
CA LEU A 141 10.87 -6.38 14.79
C LEU A 141 12.37 -6.03 14.70
N ILE A 142 12.76 -4.77 14.90
CA ILE A 142 14.14 -4.28 14.76
C ILE A 142 14.67 -3.81 16.13
N LYS A 143 14.43 -4.58 17.19
CA LYS A 143 14.99 -4.30 18.52
C LYS A 143 16.33 -4.96 18.71
#